data_AF-A0A926H0W5-F1
#
_entry.id   AF-A0A926H0W5-F1
#
_cell.length_a   1.000
_cell.length_b   1.000
_cell.length_c   1.000
_cell.angle_alpha   90.00
_cell.angle_beta   90.00
_cell.angle_gamma   90.00
#
_symmetry.space_group_name_H-M   'P 1'
#
loop_
_entity.id
_entity.type
_entity.pdbx_description
1 polymer ?
#
loop_
_entity_poly.entity_id
_entity_poly.type
_entity_poly.pdbx_seq_one_letter_code
_entity_poly.pdbx_strand_id
1 'polypeptide(L)'
;MRLADFIEGNTEAIQAEWVEFAATCGPAARSMDLPDLKDHALEMLRDIVADLRTPQTDVEQDEKAKGRSEPGADVPDTAAEVHGAGRALSGFSQQ
;
A
#
# COMPACT_ATOMS: atom_id res chain seq x y z
N MET A 1 9.01 9.47 -17.85
CA MET A 1 9.01 9.15 -16.41
C MET A 1 8.06 7.98 -16.20
N ARG A 2 8.53 6.85 -15.64
CA ARG A 2 7.64 5.72 -15.29
C ARG A 2 7.02 5.97 -13.92
N LEU A 3 5.91 5.30 -13.61
CA LEU A 3 5.23 5.46 -12.31
C LEU A 3 6.13 5.13 -11.12
N ALA A 4 6.91 4.05 -11.22
CA ALA A 4 7.88 3.67 -10.18
C ALA A 4 8.91 4.78 -9.91
N ASP A 5 9.43 5.41 -10.98
CA ASP A 5 10.40 6.52 -10.85
C ASP A 5 9.76 7.76 -10.23
N PHE A 6 8.49 8.03 -10.54
CA PHE A 6 7.74 9.13 -9.93
C PHE A 6 7.53 8.90 -8.44
N ILE A 7 7.06 7.70 -8.05
CA ILE A 7 6.80 7.38 -6.65
C ILE A 7 8.10 7.46 -5.85
N GLU A 8 9.17 6.82 -6.33
CA GLU A 8 10.47 6.79 -5.65
C GLU A 8 11.03 8.21 -5.46
N GLY A 9 10.98 9.05 -6.52
CA GLY A 9 11.46 10.44 -6.46
C GLY A 9 10.59 11.39 -5.64
N ASN A 10 9.38 11.00 -5.25
CA ASN A 10 8.45 11.85 -4.49
C ASN A 10 7.97 11.20 -3.17
N THR A 11 8.67 10.16 -2.70
CA THR A 11 8.27 9.34 -1.53
C THR A 11 7.92 10.20 -0.31
N GLU A 12 8.77 11.18 0.03
CA GLU A 12 8.57 12.05 1.19
C GLU A 12 7.32 12.95 1.05
N ALA A 13 7.10 13.51 -0.14
CA ALA A 13 5.94 14.35 -0.42
C ALA A 13 4.63 13.53 -0.38
N ILE A 14 4.65 12.34 -0.97
CA ILE A 14 3.51 11.41 -0.94
C ILE A 14 3.19 10.99 0.50
N GLN A 15 4.22 10.68 1.30
CA GLN A 15 4.03 10.31 2.71
C GLN A 15 3.43 11.46 3.53
N ALA A 16 3.91 12.70 3.33
CA ALA A 16 3.38 13.86 4.04
C ALA A 16 1.90 14.09 3.74
N GLU A 17 1.53 14.08 2.45
CA GLU A 17 0.13 14.23 2.00
C GLU A 17 -0.76 13.09 2.49
N TRP A 18 -0.25 11.84 2.49
CA TRP A 18 -0.97 10.69 3.05
C TRP A 18 -1.31 10.93 4.51
N VAL A 19 -0.32 11.28 5.32
CA VAL A 19 -0.48 11.51 6.76
C VAL A 19 -1.50 12.62 7.03
N GLU A 20 -1.42 13.72 6.27
CA GLU A 20 -2.39 14.82 6.37
C GLU A 20 -3.81 14.35 6.05
N PHE A 21 -3.98 13.59 4.96
CA PHE A 21 -5.27 13.02 4.60
C PHE A 21 -5.79 12.04 5.64
N ALA A 22 -4.96 11.12 6.13
CA ALA A 22 -5.35 10.12 7.12
C ALA A 22 -5.85 10.77 8.42
N ALA A 23 -5.26 11.91 8.83
CA ALA A 23 -5.73 12.68 9.99
C ALA A 23 -7.19 13.17 9.83
N THR A 24 -7.70 13.27 8.60
CA THR A 24 -9.10 13.66 8.31
C THR A 24 -10.10 12.50 8.44
N CYS A 25 -9.65 11.25 8.45
CA CYS A 25 -10.49 10.05 8.36
C CYS A 25 -11.26 9.68 9.66
N GLY A 26 -11.43 10.62 10.59
CA GLY A 26 -12.30 10.46 11.75
C GLY A 26 -11.71 9.63 12.91
N PRO A 27 -12.54 9.04 13.79
CA PRO A 27 -12.08 8.41 15.04
C PRO A 27 -11.07 7.28 14.89
N ALA A 28 -11.15 6.52 13.80
CA ALA A 28 -10.24 5.41 13.55
C ALA A 28 -8.83 5.87 13.12
N ALA A 29 -8.66 7.12 12.68
CA ALA A 29 -7.32 7.70 12.48
C ALA A 29 -6.59 8.00 13.80
N ARG A 30 -7.31 8.01 14.94
CA ARG A 30 -6.74 8.27 16.28
C ARG A 30 -6.20 7.02 16.97
N SER A 31 -6.41 5.83 16.40
CA SER A 31 -5.97 4.56 17.02
C SER A 31 -4.54 4.16 16.64
N MET A 32 -3.97 4.72 15.56
CA MET A 32 -2.56 4.57 15.23
C MET A 32 -1.81 5.85 15.57
N ASP A 33 -0.60 5.73 16.10
CA ASP A 33 0.24 6.90 16.31
C ASP A 33 0.87 7.37 14.99
N LEU A 34 1.35 8.63 14.99
CA LEU A 34 1.90 9.28 13.80
C LEU A 34 3.15 8.57 13.23
N PRO A 35 4.09 8.07 14.07
CA PRO A 35 5.18 7.21 13.62
C PRO A 35 4.71 5.97 12.86
N ASP A 36 3.79 5.19 13.43
CA ASP A 36 3.31 3.94 12.82
C ASP A 36 2.65 4.21 11.46
N LEU A 37 1.87 5.29 11.36
CA LEU A 37 1.22 5.68 10.11
C LEU A 37 2.24 6.05 9.01
N LYS A 38 3.32 6.74 9.38
CA LYS A 38 4.39 7.12 8.46
C LYS A 38 5.17 5.90 7.99
N ASP A 39 5.54 5.03 8.90
CA ASP A 39 6.33 3.83 8.60
C ASP A 39 5.55 2.90 7.67
N HIS A 40 4.25 2.65 7.96
CA HIS A 40 3.39 1.86 7.10
C HIS A 40 3.23 2.47 5.69
N ALA A 41 3.06 3.79 5.59
CA ALA A 41 2.98 4.46 4.28
C ALA A 41 4.27 4.28 3.47
N LEU A 42 5.43 4.34 4.12
CA LEU A 42 6.72 4.14 3.47
C LEU A 42 6.92 2.70 2.99
N GLU A 43 6.56 1.71 3.82
CA GLU A 43 6.60 0.30 3.44
C GLU A 43 5.69 0.00 2.25
N MET A 44 4.44 0.49 2.27
CA MET A 44 3.52 0.34 1.14
C MET A 44 4.07 0.96 -0.15
N LEU A 45 4.67 2.14 -0.09
CA LEU A 45 5.27 2.77 -1.29
C LEU A 45 6.45 1.97 -1.83
N ARG A 46 7.27 1.37 -0.96
CA ARG A 46 8.39 0.50 -1.35
C ARG A 46 7.90 -0.78 -2.02
N ASP A 47 6.89 -1.42 -1.44
CA ASP A 47 6.28 -2.63 -2.01
C ASP A 47 5.69 -2.34 -3.40
N ILE A 48 4.97 -1.23 -3.55
CA ILE A 48 4.42 -0.78 -4.83
C ILE A 48 5.52 -0.51 -5.86
N VAL A 49 6.60 0.18 -5.47
CA VAL A 49 7.72 0.45 -6.39
C VAL A 49 8.40 -0.84 -6.82
N ALA A 50 8.65 -1.77 -5.88
CA ALA A 50 9.25 -3.06 -6.18
C ALA A 50 8.37 -3.86 -7.16
N ASP A 51 7.06 -3.92 -6.89
CA ASP A 51 6.07 -4.60 -7.72
C ASP A 51 5.98 -4.00 -9.14
N LEU A 52 5.95 -2.67 -9.27
CA LEU A 52 5.95 -1.97 -10.56
C LEU A 52 7.25 -2.16 -11.35
N ARG A 53 8.35 -2.51 -10.68
CA ARG A 53 9.64 -2.82 -11.31
C ARG A 53 9.77 -4.30 -11.68
N THR A 54 8.93 -5.18 -11.14
CA THR A 54 8.93 -6.61 -11.47
C THR A 54 8.48 -6.84 -12.91
N PRO A 55 9.34 -7.41 -13.78
CA PRO A 55 8.94 -7.80 -15.12
C PRO A 55 7.81 -8.82 -15.06
N GLN A 56 6.80 -8.63 -15.91
CA GLN A 56 5.68 -9.54 -16.07
C GLN A 56 5.46 -9.79 -17.56
N THR A 57 5.06 -11.01 -17.89
CA THR A 57 4.49 -11.37 -19.19
C THR A 57 3.06 -10.83 -19.31
N ASP A 58 2.53 -10.78 -20.53
CA ASP A 58 1.15 -10.35 -20.77
C ASP A 58 0.12 -11.20 -20.00
N VAL A 59 0.41 -12.50 -19.83
CA VAL A 59 -0.45 -13.44 -19.09
C VAL A 59 -0.39 -13.15 -17.59
N GLU A 60 0.81 -12.96 -17.02
CA GLU A 60 0.96 -12.63 -15.59
C GLU A 60 0.28 -11.30 -15.27
N GLN A 61 0.42 -10.30 -16.14
CA GLN A 61 -0.22 -9.00 -15.98
C GLN A 61 -1.76 -9.11 -16.04
N ASP A 62 -2.31 -9.89 -16.97
CA ASP A 62 -3.76 -10.09 -17.13
C ASP A 62 -4.38 -10.83 -15.94
N GLU A 63 -3.73 -11.89 -15.46
CA GLU A 63 -4.21 -12.63 -14.28
C GLU A 63 -4.12 -11.77 -13.02
N LYS A 64 -3.04 -10.99 -12.84
CA LYS A 64 -2.88 -10.08 -11.71
C LYS A 64 -3.94 -8.99 -11.68
N ALA A 65 -4.23 -8.38 -12.83
CA ALA A 65 -5.25 -7.33 -12.94
C ALA A 65 -6.67 -7.84 -12.61
N LYS A 66 -6.91 -9.15 -12.71
CA LYS A 66 -8.17 -9.81 -12.36
C LYS A 66 -8.18 -10.38 -10.93
N GLY A 67 -7.12 -10.15 -10.16
CA GLY A 67 -6.97 -10.69 -8.81
C GLY A 67 -6.77 -12.21 -8.78
N ARG A 68 -6.25 -12.80 -9.85
CA ARG A 68 -6.04 -14.25 -10.01
C ARG A 68 -4.58 -14.67 -9.88
N SER A 69 -3.67 -13.72 -9.69
CA SER A 69 -2.30 -14.04 -9.29
C SER A 69 -2.29 -14.49 -7.84
N GLU A 70 -1.92 -15.74 -7.61
CA GLU A 70 -1.69 -16.23 -6.26
C GLU A 70 -0.37 -15.67 -5.72
N PRO A 71 -0.35 -15.12 -4.49
CA PRO A 71 0.91 -14.99 -3.75
C PRO A 71 1.51 -16.40 -3.63
N GLY A 72 2.81 -16.54 -3.88
CA GLY A 72 3.49 -17.81 -3.59
C GLY A 72 3.23 -18.21 -2.12
N ALA A 73 3.02 -19.49 -1.86
CA ALA A 73 2.57 -19.98 -0.54
C ALA A 73 3.45 -19.58 0.66
N ASP A 74 4.68 -19.12 0.42
CA ASP A 74 5.65 -18.68 1.42
C ASP A 74 5.91 -17.16 1.42
N VAL A 75 5.08 -16.37 0.72
CA VAL A 75 5.22 -14.90 0.68
C VAL A 75 4.53 -14.30 1.91
N PRO A 76 5.25 -13.56 2.78
CA PRO A 76 4.62 -12.87 3.90
C PRO A 76 3.67 -11.76 3.42
N ASP A 77 2.64 -11.48 4.21
CA ASP A 77 1.68 -10.41 3.92
C ASP A 77 2.43 -9.09 3.67
N THR A 78 2.07 -8.42 2.59
CA THR A 78 2.56 -7.08 2.25
C THR A 78 2.04 -6.04 3.24
N ALA A 79 2.72 -4.90 3.35
CA ALA A 79 2.23 -3.81 4.20
C ALA A 79 0.81 -3.36 3.81
N ALA A 80 0.45 -3.48 2.53
CA ALA A 80 -0.90 -3.20 2.03
C ALA A 80 -1.96 -4.18 2.53
N GLU A 81 -1.63 -5.48 2.61
CA GLU A 81 -2.52 -6.53 3.14
C GLU A 81 -2.70 -6.38 4.64
N VAL A 82 -1.61 -6.19 5.39
CA VAL A 82 -1.65 -5.94 6.84
C VAL A 82 -2.47 -4.68 7.14
N HIS A 83 -2.22 -3.60 6.41
CA HIS A 83 -2.97 -2.35 6.56
C HIS A 83 -4.45 -2.52 6.18
N GLY A 84 -4.76 -3.26 5.10
CA GLY A 84 -6.12 -3.59 4.69
C GLY A 84 -6.89 -4.41 5.73
N ALA A 85 -6.25 -5.42 6.32
CA ALA A 85 -6.81 -6.21 7.41
C ALA A 85 -7.05 -5.36 8.66
N GLY A 86 -6.09 -4.48 9.01
CA GLY A 86 -6.25 -3.51 10.09
C GLY A 86 -7.44 -2.57 9.90
N ARG A 87 -7.69 -2.10 8.67
CA ARG A 87 -8.88 -1.29 8.35
C ARG A 87 -10.18 -2.07 8.56
N ALA A 88 -10.25 -3.30 8.07
CA ALA A 88 -11.43 -4.15 8.22
C ALA A 88 -11.77 -4.41 9.71
N LEU A 89 -10.75 -4.65 10.53
CA LEU A 89 -10.90 -4.85 11.98
C LEU A 89 -11.28 -3.57 12.74
N SER A 90 -10.86 -2.40 12.25
CA SER A 90 -11.14 -1.10 12.87
C SER A 90 -12.54 -0.54 12.56
N GLY A 91 -13.37 -1.31 11.83
CA GLY A 91 -14.72 -0.89 11.47
C GLY A 91 -14.80 0.10 10.30
N PHE A 92 -13.70 0.31 9.56
CA PHE A 92 -13.79 0.91 8.23
C PHE A 92 -14.44 -0.13 7.31
N SER A 93 -15.75 0.01 7.09
CA SER A 93 -16.41 -0.77 6.04
C SER A 93 -15.85 -0.32 4.69
N GLN A 94 -15.25 -1.24 3.95
CA GLN A 94 -15.09 -1.10 2.50
C GLN A 94 -16.52 -1.00 1.95
N GLN A 95 -16.96 0.21 1.60
CA GLN A 95 -18.26 0.42 0.97
C GLN A 95 -18.23 -0.01 -0.49
#